data_AF-A0A0U3AE41-F1
#
_entry.id   AF-A0A0U3AE41-F1
#
_cell.length_a   1.000
_cell.length_b   1.000
_cell.length_c   1.000
_cell.angle_alpha   90.00
_cell.angle_beta   90.00
_cell.angle_gamma   90.00
#
_symmetry.space_group_name_H-M   'P 1'
#
loop_
_entity.id
_entity.type
_entity.pdbx_description
1 polymer ?
#
loop_
_entity_poly.entity_id
_entity_poly.type
_entity_poly.pdbx_seq_one_letter_code
_entity_poly.pdbx_strand_id
1 'polypeptide(L)'
;MLTTLFYSLLALDQTLADIASQYGPWLYALLFAIIFAETGLVVFPFLPGDSILFIAGTVVAAAGLNVHLLAALLVAAAILGD
;
A
#
# COMPACT_ATOMS: atom_id res chain seq x y z
N MET A 1 -6.15 2.30 22.76
CA MET A 1 -5.73 3.48 21.97
C MET A 1 -4.41 3.19 21.27
N LEU A 2 -3.26 3.09 21.96
CA LEU A 2 -1.97 2.77 21.31
C LEU A 2 -1.90 1.33 20.77
N THR A 3 -2.41 0.35 21.53
CA THR A 3 -2.52 -1.06 21.11
C THR A 3 -3.44 -1.26 19.91
N THR A 4 -4.46 -0.41 19.76
CA THR A 4 -5.42 -0.45 18.64
C THR A 4 -4.77 0.04 17.34
N LEU A 5 -3.97 1.11 17.42
CA LEU A 5 -3.17 1.59 16.29
C LEU A 5 -2.09 0.58 15.90
N PHE A 6 -1.45 -0.05 16.88
CA PHE A 6 -0.46 -1.10 16.63
C PHE A 6 -1.09 -2.34 15.97
N TYR A 7 -2.28 -2.75 16.41
CA TYR A 7 -3.03 -3.84 15.78
C TYR A 7 -3.49 -3.49 14.35
N SER A 8 -3.89 -2.24 14.10
CA SER A 8 -4.27 -1.80 12.75
C SER A 8 -3.07 -1.72 11.80
N LEU A 9 -1.88 -1.43 12.32
CA LEU A 9 -0.61 -1.52 11.58
C LEU A 9 -0.20 -2.98 11.32
N LEU A 10 -0.49 -3.88 12.26
CA LEU A 10 -0.16 -5.31 12.13
C LEU A 10 -1.18 -6.10 11.30
N ALA A 11 -2.42 -5.64 11.20
CA ALA A 11 -3.51 -6.22 10.41
C ALA A 11 -3.67 -5.57 9.02
N LEU A 12 -2.64 -4.85 8.56
CA LEU A 12 -2.59 -4.24 7.23
C LEU A 12 -2.69 -5.30 6.13
N ASP A 13 -2.19 -6.51 6.38
CA ASP A 13 -2.30 -7.67 5.51
C ASP A 13 -3.75 -8.07 5.23
N GLN A 14 -4.56 -8.16 6.29
CA GLN A 14 -5.97 -8.56 6.17
C GLN A 14 -6.82 -7.45 5.55
N THR A 15 -6.51 -6.20 5.92
CA THR A 15 -7.19 -5.01 5.38
C THR A 15 -6.90 -4.84 3.88
N LEU A 16 -5.66 -5.08 3.43
CA LEU A 16 -5.29 -5.04 2.01
C LEU A 16 -5.98 -6.15 1.21
N ALA A 17 -6.07 -7.36 1.76
CA ALA A 17 -6.77 -8.47 1.12
C ALA A 17 -8.28 -8.19 0.95
N ASP A 18 -8.93 -7.66 1.99
CA ASP A 18 -10.34 -7.26 1.92
C ASP A 18 -10.58 -6.13 0.91
N ILE A 19 -9.72 -5.09 0.92
CA ILE A 19 -9.78 -3.98 -0.04
C ILE A 19 -9.52 -4.45 -1.47
N ALA A 20 -8.59 -5.38 -1.69
CA ALA A 20 -8.35 -5.93 -3.01
C ALA A 20 -9.55 -6.71 -3.56
N SER A 21 -10.23 -7.45 -2.68
CA SER A 21 -11.39 -8.26 -3.06
C SER A 21 -12.65 -7.43 -3.34
N GLN A 22 -12.89 -6.37 -2.56
CA GLN A 22 -14.11 -5.54 -2.67
C GLN A 22 -13.91 -4.29 -3.53
N TYR A 23 -12.71 -3.72 -3.53
CA TYR A 23 -12.42 -2.39 -4.04
C TYR A 23 -11.15 -2.36 -4.92
N GLY A 24 -10.87 -3.43 -5.67
CA GLY A 24 -9.64 -3.61 -6.47
C GLY A 24 -8.95 -2.35 -7.03
N PRO A 25 -9.65 -1.40 -7.69
CA PRO A 25 -9.04 -0.14 -8.15
C PRO A 25 -8.56 0.82 -7.03
N TRP A 26 -9.27 0.87 -5.90
CA TRP A 26 -8.92 1.69 -4.74
C TRP A 26 -7.66 1.20 -4.02
N LEU A 27 -7.32 -0.08 -4.17
CA LEU A 27 -6.06 -0.62 -3.66
C LEU A 27 -4.87 0.14 -4.27
N TYR A 28 -4.91 0.44 -5.58
CA TYR A 28 -3.86 1.21 -6.24
C TYR A 28 -3.75 2.62 -5.67
N ALA A 29 -4.89 3.31 -5.49
CA ALA A 29 -4.91 4.67 -4.96
C ALA A 29 -4.40 4.74 -3.50
N LEU A 30 -4.75 3.75 -2.67
CA LEU A 30 -4.26 3.64 -1.30
C LEU A 30 -2.73 3.46 -1.28
N LEU A 31 -2.21 2.55 -2.10
CA LEU A 31 -0.78 2.27 -2.17
C LEU A 31 0.01 3.44 -2.74
N PHE A 32 -0.53 4.15 -3.73
CA PHE A 32 0.03 5.41 -4.20
C PHE A 32 0.19 6.42 -3.06
N ALA A 33 -0.88 6.65 -2.29
CA ALA A 33 -0.87 7.61 -1.19
C ALA A 33 0.13 7.23 -0.10
N ILE A 34 0.27 5.93 0.20
CA ILE A 34 1.24 5.43 1.20
C ILE A 34 2.68 5.71 0.74
N ILE A 35 3.06 5.27 -0.47
CA ILE A 35 4.43 5.46 -0.96
C ILE A 35 4.77 6.93 -1.20
N PHE A 36 3.82 7.70 -1.74
CA PHE A 36 3.98 9.15 -1.89
C PHE A 36 4.17 9.84 -0.54
N ALA A 37 3.44 9.43 0.51
CA ALA A 37 3.61 9.97 1.85
C ALA A 37 4.94 9.57 2.49
N GLU A 38 5.41 8.34 2.30
CA GLU A 38 6.70 7.86 2.83
C GLU A 38 7.89 8.55 2.17
N THR A 39 7.85 8.73 0.85
CA THR A 39 8.95 9.33 0.08
C THR A 39 8.90 10.86 0.06
N GLY A 40 7.71 11.48 -0.07
CA GLY A 40 7.58 12.93 -0.24
C GLY A 40 7.10 13.72 0.96
N LEU A 41 6.44 13.10 1.94
CA LEU A 41 6.21 13.75 3.22
C LEU A 41 7.24 13.23 4.23
N VAL A 42 8.34 13.97 4.38
CA VAL A 42 9.40 13.79 5.41
C VAL A 42 8.87 13.61 6.84
N VAL A 43 7.57 13.86 7.07
CA VAL A 43 6.83 13.70 8.32
C VAL A 43 6.50 12.23 8.65
N PHE A 44 6.46 11.31 7.67
CA PHE A 44 6.00 9.92 7.87
C PHE A 44 7.02 8.80 7.50
N PRO A 45 8.30 8.85 7.94
CA PRO A 45 9.29 7.80 7.64
C PRO A 45 9.06 6.47 8.39
N PHE A 46 7.99 6.38 9.20
CA PHE A 46 7.68 5.21 10.02
C PHE A 46 6.62 4.28 9.40
N LEU A 47 6.06 4.62 8.23
CA LEU A 47 5.18 3.67 7.53
C LEU A 47 6.03 2.51 6.99
N PRO A 48 5.64 1.25 7.23
CA PRO A 48 6.37 0.08 6.73
C PRO A 48 6.08 -0.15 5.23
N GLY A 49 6.58 0.72 4.35
CA GLY A 49 6.31 0.70 2.92
C GLY A 49 6.72 -0.59 2.21
N ASP A 50 7.92 -1.09 2.50
CA ASP A 50 8.46 -2.30 1.86
C ASP A 50 7.60 -3.55 2.13
N SER A 51 7.14 -3.71 3.37
CA SER A 51 6.27 -4.82 3.76
C SER A 51 4.89 -4.70 3.10
N ILE A 52 4.35 -3.48 3.01
CA ILE A 52 3.06 -3.21 2.35
C ILE A 52 3.15 -3.49 0.85
N LEU A 53 4.26 -3.13 0.20
CA LEU A 53 4.52 -3.43 -1.22
C LEU A 53 4.53 -4.93 -1.49
N PHE A 54 5.19 -5.70 -0.62
CA PHE A 54 5.27 -7.16 -0.77
C PHE A 54 3.90 -7.83 -0.63
N ILE A 55 3.13 -7.42 0.39
CA ILE A 55 1.78 -7.93 0.63
C ILE A 55 0.84 -7.51 -0.50
N ALA A 56 0.88 -6.24 -0.92
CA ALA A 56 0.07 -5.73 -2.02
C ALA A 56 0.36 -6.45 -3.33
N GLY A 57 1.62 -6.71 -3.67
CA GLY A 57 1.97 -7.49 -4.86
C GLY A 57 1.40 -8.91 -4.81
N THR A 58 1.49 -9.56 -3.65
CA THR A 58 0.93 -10.90 -3.43
C THR A 58 -0.60 -10.90 -3.56
N VAL A 59 -1.26 -9.90 -2.98
CA VAL A 59 -2.71 -9.75 -3.00
C VAL A 59 -3.24 -9.38 -4.38
N VAL A 60 -2.57 -8.48 -5.11
CA VAL A 60 -2.91 -8.10 -6.49
C VAL A 60 -2.78 -9.31 -7.43
N ALA A 61 -1.70 -10.09 -7.28
CA ALA A 61 -1.51 -11.32 -8.03
C ALA A 61 -2.60 -12.36 -7.71
N ALA A 62 -2.98 -12.51 -6.43
CA ALA A 62 -4.03 -13.42 -5.99
C ALA A 62 -5.44 -12.98 -6.45
N ALA A 63 -5.70 -11.68 -6.52
CA ALA A 63 -6.97 -11.10 -6.95
C ALA A 63 -7.13 -11.03 -8.49
N GLY A 64 -6.13 -11.45 -9.27
CA GLY A 64 -6.14 -11.34 -10.74
C GLY A 64 -6.07 -9.90 -11.26
N LEU A 65 -5.59 -8.98 -10.41
CA LEU A 65 -5.41 -7.57 -10.73
C LEU A 65 -4.09 -7.35 -11.49
N ASN A 66 -3.97 -6.24 -12.21
CA ASN A 66 -2.81 -5.96 -13.05
C ASN A 66 -1.59 -5.51 -12.24
N VAL A 67 -0.67 -6.44 -11.97
CA VAL A 67 0.62 -6.17 -11.32
C VAL A 67 1.46 -5.13 -12.07
N HIS A 68 1.43 -5.12 -13.41
CA HIS A 68 2.18 -4.12 -14.19
C HIS A 68 1.65 -2.70 -13.97
N LEU A 69 0.33 -2.55 -13.80
CA LEU A 69 -0.31 -1.27 -13.50
C LEU A 69 0.04 -0.83 -12.08
N LEU A 70 0.01 -1.77 -11.11
CA LEU A 70 0.50 -1.53 -9.75
C LEU A 70 1.93 -0.99 -9.77
N ALA A 71 2.85 -1.69 -10.43
CA ALA A 71 4.26 -1.32 -10.48
C ALA A 71 4.48 0.07 -11.10
N ALA A 72 3.84 0.37 -12.24
CA ALA A 72 3.96 1.67 -12.90
C ALA A 72 3.45 2.81 -12.00
N LEU A 73 2.35 2.58 -11.28
CA LEU A 73 1.73 3.56 -10.40
C LEU A 73 2.55 3.81 -9.13
N LEU A 74 3.17 2.77 -8.56
CA LEU A 74 4.09 2.89 -7.42
C LEU A 74 5.38 3.61 -7.80
N VAL A 75 5.94 3.32 -8.98
CA VAL A 75 7.11 4.05 -9.51
C VAL A 75 6.78 5.52 -9.71
N ALA A 76 5.60 5.84 -10.26
CA ALA A 76 5.15 7.22 -10.38
C ALA A 76 4.98 7.88 -9.00
N ALA A 77 4.46 7.17 -7.99
CA ALA A 77 4.33 7.66 -6.62
C ALA A 77 5.69 8.02 -6.01
N ALA A 78 6.68 7.13 -6.16
CA ALA A 78 8.03 7.35 -5.65
C ALA A 78 8.72 8.53 -6.34
N ILE A 79 8.60 8.66 -7.66
CA ILE A 79 9.18 9.78 -8.43
C ILE A 79 8.51 11.11 -8.08
N LEU A 80 7.20 11.11 -7.80
CA LEU A 80 6.48 12.32 -7.39
C LEU A 80 6.74 12.71 -5.93
N GLY A 81 7.14 11.74 -5.10
CA GLY A 81 7.47 11.95 -3.70
C GLY A 81 8.90 12.45 -3.49
N ASP A 82 9.88 11.93 -4.23
CA ASP A 82 11.29 12.39 -4.20
C ASP A 82 11.47 13.83 -4.72
#